data_AF-A0A7X6L1X8-F1
#
_entry.id   AF-A0A7X6L1X8-F1
#
_cell.length_a   1.000
_cell.length_b   1.000
_cell.length_c   1.000
_cell.angle_alpha   90.00
_cell.angle_beta   90.00
_cell.angle_gamma   90.00
#
_symmetry.space_group_name_H-M   'P 1'
#
loop_
_entity.id
_entity.type
_entity.pdbx_description
1 polymer ?
#
loop_
_entity_poly.entity_id
_entity_poly.type
_entity_poly.pdbx_seq_one_letter_code
_entity_poly.pdbx_strand_id
1 'polypeptide(L)'
;MLRRTFLLGVSSAGIEMAIGLESVRHGFNLAVSEDISVDLDDWNEIVREYGVATGTHTATELREALLVDVMSLEVALGRSSDLAHRRQLYRIGALLSEYLAQAVGDLGLRREARRWWRTANYAADCSGDMHAMMYVRGRGAIRAIYDGQQPEIIIDEISKSDELIAHGPLHGRPSLLAARAQSFALLGRAEEAKASLVALRDTFAALPSGMTKDHSWHCWAYSEARVRFAESFVYSHLGDTRRAEEAQSAALGLYPPNNRRGPIQIELQRALCLVSAGDPSEGTAYATTMLDRLPVEHRTRYVMGLGEQVFAAVPKDQRRIASVRELHELLRDDAFRQGKALES
;
A
#
# COMPACT_ATOMS: atom_id res chain seq x y z
N MET A 1 18.39 1.60 -11.48
CA MET A 1 18.39 3.09 -11.51
C MET A 1 18.48 3.70 -12.91
N LEU A 2 19.42 3.27 -13.79
CA LEU A 2 19.52 3.80 -15.17
C LEU A 2 18.28 3.49 -16.05
N ARG A 3 17.55 2.39 -15.82
CA ARG A 3 16.35 1.98 -16.58
C ARG A 3 15.18 2.97 -16.48
N ARG A 4 14.94 3.56 -15.32
CA ARG A 4 13.70 4.32 -15.04
C ARG A 4 13.80 5.81 -15.37
N THR A 5 14.99 6.42 -15.32
CA THR A 5 15.18 7.83 -15.71
C THR A 5 14.78 8.07 -17.18
N PHE A 6 14.77 7.03 -18.01
CA PHE A 6 14.39 7.13 -19.42
C PHE A 6 12.86 7.14 -19.67
N LEU A 7 12.04 6.62 -18.74
CA LEU A 7 10.61 6.36 -19.00
C LEU A 7 9.64 7.38 -18.36
N LEU A 8 10.13 8.34 -17.57
CA LEU A 8 9.29 9.25 -16.77
C LEU A 8 8.82 10.53 -17.50
N GLY A 9 8.74 10.51 -18.84
CA GLY A 9 8.42 11.72 -19.62
C GLY A 9 7.90 11.44 -21.03
N VAL A 10 7.12 10.36 -21.19
CA VAL A 10 6.89 9.78 -22.50
C VAL A 10 5.46 10.05 -22.99
N SER A 11 5.31 10.66 -24.17
CA SER A 11 4.02 10.86 -24.86
C SER A 11 3.42 9.53 -25.35
N SER A 12 2.16 9.51 -25.83
CA SER A 12 1.53 8.27 -26.33
C SER A 12 2.36 7.53 -27.38
N ALA A 13 2.96 8.25 -28.33
CA ALA A 13 3.87 7.69 -29.34
C ALA A 13 5.16 7.11 -28.72
N GLY A 14 5.61 7.68 -27.61
CA GLY A 14 6.76 7.14 -26.91
C GLY A 14 6.41 5.93 -26.02
N ILE A 15 5.17 5.79 -25.54
CA ILE A 15 4.74 4.60 -24.79
C ILE A 15 4.80 3.37 -25.71
N GLU A 16 4.30 3.47 -26.94
CA GLU A 16 4.42 2.40 -27.94
C GLU A 16 5.88 2.06 -28.24
N MET A 17 6.75 3.07 -28.35
CA MET A 17 8.18 2.87 -28.55
C MET A 17 8.85 2.20 -27.34
N ALA A 18 8.49 2.58 -26.12
CA ALA A 18 9.00 2.00 -24.89
C ALA A 18 8.58 0.53 -24.75
N ILE A 19 7.31 0.21 -25.04
CA ILE A 19 6.81 -1.17 -25.09
C ILE A 19 7.58 -1.97 -26.14
N GLY A 20 7.80 -1.39 -27.33
CA GLY A 20 8.58 -2.00 -28.40
C GLY A 20 10.02 -2.31 -27.97
N LEU A 21 10.70 -1.33 -27.36
CA LEU A 21 12.05 -1.50 -26.84
C LEU A 21 12.11 -2.58 -25.75
N GLU A 22 11.17 -2.58 -24.82
CA GLU A 22 11.13 -3.56 -23.73
C GLU A 22 10.81 -4.96 -24.26
N SER A 23 9.89 -5.08 -25.22
CA SER A 23 9.57 -6.33 -25.91
C SER A 23 10.77 -6.87 -26.72
N VAL A 24 11.53 -5.98 -27.37
CA VAL A 24 12.77 -6.34 -28.08
C VAL A 24 13.84 -6.77 -27.09
N ARG A 25 13.99 -6.08 -25.96
CA ARG A 25 14.93 -6.45 -24.89
C ARG A 25 14.62 -7.84 -24.31
N HIS A 26 13.37 -8.09 -23.92
CA HIS A 26 12.94 -9.41 -23.45
C HIS A 26 13.10 -10.47 -24.54
N GLY A 27 12.73 -10.16 -25.79
CA GLY A 27 12.94 -11.06 -26.92
C GLY A 27 14.41 -11.39 -27.17
N PHE A 28 15.31 -10.42 -27.00
CA PHE A 28 16.75 -10.62 -27.10
C PHE A 28 17.29 -11.46 -25.94
N ASN A 29 16.87 -11.18 -24.71
CA ASN A 29 17.25 -11.99 -23.54
C ASN A 29 16.80 -13.45 -23.68
N LEU A 30 15.59 -13.68 -24.20
CA LEU A 30 15.10 -15.03 -24.52
C LEU A 30 15.86 -15.69 -25.68
N ALA A 31 16.32 -14.92 -26.66
CA ALA A 31 17.05 -15.45 -27.82
C ALA A 31 18.53 -15.77 -27.50
N VAL A 32 19.11 -15.07 -26.53
CA VAL A 32 20.52 -15.26 -26.10
C VAL A 32 20.61 -16.23 -24.90
N SER A 33 19.55 -16.35 -24.10
CA SER A 33 19.52 -17.27 -22.98
C SER A 33 19.11 -18.68 -23.42
N GLU A 34 19.92 -19.68 -23.09
CA GLU A 34 19.60 -21.09 -23.31
C GLU A 34 18.58 -21.64 -22.26
N ASP A 35 18.24 -20.83 -21.24
CA ASP A 35 17.42 -21.23 -20.10
C ASP A 35 16.31 -20.20 -19.75
N ILE A 36 15.11 -20.73 -19.47
CA ILE A 36 13.89 -20.03 -19.01
C ILE A 36 14.13 -19.28 -17.69
N SER A 37 15.07 -19.74 -16.87
CA SER A 37 15.41 -19.15 -15.56
C SER A 37 15.81 -17.66 -15.65
N VAL A 38 16.50 -17.25 -16.72
CA VAL A 38 17.03 -15.89 -16.90
C VAL A 38 15.93 -14.85 -17.17
N ASP A 39 14.84 -15.23 -17.83
CA ASP A 39 13.69 -14.32 -18.05
C ASP A 39 12.94 -14.04 -16.74
N LEU A 40 12.80 -15.05 -15.88
CA LEU A 40 12.14 -14.90 -14.58
C LEU A 40 12.96 -14.06 -13.59
N ASP A 41 14.29 -14.15 -13.61
CA ASP A 41 15.16 -13.32 -12.77
C ASP A 41 15.02 -11.84 -13.11
N ASP A 42 14.93 -11.51 -14.41
CA ASP A 42 14.67 -10.14 -14.88
C ASP A 42 13.33 -9.60 -14.36
N TRP A 43 12.26 -10.40 -14.44
CA TRP A 43 10.95 -10.00 -13.91
C TRP A 43 10.95 -9.84 -12.38
N ASN A 44 11.62 -10.74 -11.67
CA ASN A 44 11.76 -10.63 -10.21
C ASN A 44 12.53 -9.37 -9.83
N GLU A 45 13.53 -8.99 -10.61
CA GLU A 45 14.27 -7.74 -10.43
C GLU A 45 13.39 -6.51 -10.67
N ILE A 46 12.54 -6.50 -11.71
CA ILE A 46 11.56 -5.42 -11.95
C ILE A 46 10.62 -5.26 -10.76
N VAL A 47 10.06 -6.38 -10.24
CA VAL A 47 9.21 -6.38 -9.05
C VAL A 47 9.96 -5.82 -7.83
N ARG A 48 11.23 -6.22 -7.64
CA ARG A 48 12.08 -5.73 -6.55
C ARG A 48 12.30 -4.21 -6.65
N GLU A 49 12.58 -3.70 -7.85
CA GLU A 49 12.75 -2.27 -8.07
C GLU A 49 11.48 -1.48 -7.77
N TYR A 50 10.29 -2.02 -8.05
CA TYR A 50 9.02 -1.37 -7.69
C TYR A 50 8.79 -1.31 -6.18
N GLY A 51 9.17 -2.36 -5.44
CA GLY A 51 9.12 -2.34 -3.98
C GLY A 51 9.77 -1.11 -3.38
N VAL A 52 10.97 -0.75 -3.85
CA VAL A 52 11.70 0.46 -3.43
C VAL A 52 11.05 1.75 -3.96
N ALA A 53 10.68 1.77 -5.25
CA ALA A 53 10.18 2.97 -5.90
C ALA A 53 8.82 3.42 -5.33
N THR A 54 8.00 2.49 -4.85
CA THR A 54 6.71 2.83 -4.22
C THR A 54 6.84 3.80 -3.07
N GLY A 55 7.98 3.88 -2.37
CA GLY A 55 8.22 4.80 -1.25
C GLY A 55 8.78 6.17 -1.66
N THR A 56 9.39 6.27 -2.83
CA THR A 56 10.25 7.41 -3.22
C THR A 56 9.75 8.18 -4.44
N HIS A 57 9.05 7.53 -5.37
CA HIS A 57 8.56 8.14 -6.61
C HIS A 57 7.11 8.64 -6.45
N THR A 58 6.67 9.48 -7.39
CA THR A 58 5.28 9.94 -7.46
C THR A 58 4.37 8.85 -8.04
N ALA A 59 3.06 8.97 -7.80
CA ALA A 59 2.08 8.02 -8.32
C ALA A 59 1.98 8.03 -9.86
N THR A 60 2.18 9.19 -10.49
CA THR A 60 2.19 9.34 -11.97
C THR A 60 3.35 8.58 -12.59
N GLU A 61 4.57 8.80 -12.09
CA GLU A 61 5.79 8.13 -12.54
C GLU A 61 5.68 6.61 -12.41
N LEU A 62 5.14 6.14 -11.29
CA LEU A 62 4.94 4.71 -11.06
C LEU A 62 3.92 4.13 -12.04
N ARG A 63 2.77 4.79 -12.24
CA ARG A 63 1.72 4.33 -13.17
C ARG A 63 2.27 4.18 -14.60
N GLU A 64 2.98 5.18 -15.10
CA GLU A 64 3.52 5.18 -16.47
C GLU A 64 4.51 4.05 -16.69
N ALA A 65 5.46 3.86 -15.77
CA ALA A 65 6.41 2.76 -15.85
C ALA A 65 5.70 1.39 -15.73
N LEU A 66 4.78 1.23 -14.77
CA LEU A 66 4.08 -0.03 -14.54
C LEU A 66 3.22 -0.46 -15.73
N LEU A 67 2.61 0.48 -16.45
CA LEU A 67 1.83 0.16 -17.64
C LEU A 67 2.70 -0.47 -18.73
N VAL A 68 3.93 0.04 -18.94
CA VAL A 68 4.87 -0.55 -19.89
C VAL A 68 5.20 -1.99 -19.47
N ASP A 69 5.59 -2.21 -18.22
CA ASP A 69 5.98 -3.53 -17.73
C ASP A 69 4.81 -4.54 -17.73
N VAL A 70 3.58 -4.10 -17.41
CA VAL A 70 2.38 -4.96 -17.48
C VAL A 70 2.05 -5.36 -18.92
N MET A 71 2.16 -4.44 -19.88
CA MET A 71 1.96 -4.76 -21.31
C MET A 71 3.04 -5.70 -21.85
N SER A 72 4.30 -5.51 -21.45
CA SER A 72 5.39 -6.44 -21.78
C SER A 72 5.17 -7.83 -21.18
N LEU A 73 4.64 -7.91 -19.95
CA LEU A 73 4.29 -9.18 -19.31
C LEU A 73 3.14 -9.89 -20.04
N GLU A 74 2.14 -9.16 -20.55
CA GLU A 74 1.07 -9.74 -21.36
C GLU A 74 1.61 -10.46 -22.60
N VAL A 75 2.58 -9.83 -23.29
CA VAL A 75 3.26 -10.45 -24.44
C VAL A 75 4.04 -11.70 -24.03
N ALA A 76 4.75 -11.66 -22.89
CA ALA A 76 5.46 -12.83 -22.36
C ALA A 76 4.51 -14.00 -22.04
N LEU A 77 3.38 -13.70 -21.38
CA LEU A 77 2.32 -14.67 -21.10
C LEU A 77 1.70 -15.26 -22.38
N GLY A 78 1.57 -14.47 -23.45
CA GLY A 78 1.08 -14.94 -24.75
C GLY A 78 2.03 -15.91 -25.46
N ARG A 79 3.33 -15.82 -25.19
CA ARG A 79 4.38 -16.69 -25.77
C ARG A 79 4.67 -17.94 -24.95
N SER A 80 4.40 -17.91 -23.64
CA SER A 80 4.69 -19.04 -22.76
C SER A 80 3.65 -20.17 -22.92
N SER A 81 4.11 -21.32 -23.42
CA SER A 81 3.33 -22.56 -23.52
C SER A 81 3.46 -23.49 -22.31
N ASP A 82 4.53 -23.35 -21.51
CA ASP A 82 4.74 -24.15 -20.30
C ASP A 82 3.91 -23.65 -19.11
N LEU A 83 3.19 -24.56 -18.44
CA LEU A 83 2.30 -24.23 -17.33
C LEU A 83 3.08 -23.79 -16.07
N ALA A 84 4.24 -24.39 -15.80
CA ALA A 84 5.03 -24.03 -14.61
C ALA A 84 5.58 -22.60 -14.75
N HIS A 85 6.12 -22.27 -15.92
CA HIS A 85 6.52 -20.91 -16.26
C HIS A 85 5.34 -19.93 -16.19
N ARG A 86 4.18 -20.25 -16.79
CA ARG A 86 2.99 -19.40 -16.72
C ARG A 86 2.56 -19.08 -15.28
N ARG A 87 2.63 -20.05 -14.37
CA ARG A 87 2.34 -19.81 -12.93
C ARG A 87 3.28 -18.80 -12.30
N GLN A 88 4.57 -18.82 -12.64
CA GLN A 88 5.52 -17.80 -12.18
C GLN A 88 5.20 -16.42 -12.76
N LEU A 89 4.88 -16.34 -14.05
CA LEU A 89 4.44 -15.09 -14.68
C LEU A 89 3.13 -14.57 -14.10
N TYR A 90 2.19 -15.43 -13.71
CA TYR A 90 0.98 -15.03 -12.99
C TYR A 90 1.29 -14.43 -11.63
N ARG A 91 2.25 -15.01 -10.88
CA ARG A 91 2.73 -14.43 -9.63
C ARG A 91 3.35 -13.05 -9.86
N ILE A 92 4.20 -12.88 -10.88
CA ILE A 92 4.78 -11.57 -11.24
C ILE A 92 3.66 -10.58 -11.60
N GLY A 93 2.71 -11.00 -12.43
CA GLY A 93 1.58 -10.18 -12.85
C GLY A 93 0.68 -9.75 -11.69
N ALA A 94 0.52 -10.59 -10.68
CA ALA A 94 -0.18 -10.23 -9.46
C ALA A 94 0.51 -9.07 -8.73
N LEU A 95 1.84 -9.10 -8.62
CA LEU A 95 2.63 -8.08 -7.93
C LEU A 95 2.68 -6.77 -8.71
N LEU A 96 2.90 -6.82 -10.03
CA LEU A 96 2.86 -5.62 -10.88
C LEU A 96 1.46 -4.98 -10.88
N SER A 97 0.40 -5.80 -10.97
CA SER A 97 -0.99 -5.32 -10.91
C SER A 97 -1.31 -4.68 -9.55
N GLU A 98 -0.77 -5.22 -8.45
CA GLU A 98 -0.93 -4.65 -7.11
C GLU A 98 -0.27 -3.27 -7.01
N TYR A 99 0.96 -3.12 -7.50
CA TYR A 99 1.62 -1.82 -7.56
C TYR A 99 0.87 -0.82 -8.43
N LEU A 100 0.34 -1.27 -9.57
CA LEU A 100 -0.44 -0.41 -10.47
C LEU A 100 -1.76 0.02 -9.81
N ALA A 101 -2.42 -0.89 -9.09
CA ALA A 101 -3.61 -0.56 -8.30
C ALA A 101 -3.32 0.52 -7.24
N GLN A 102 -2.18 0.43 -6.56
CA GLN A 102 -1.74 1.45 -5.60
C GLN A 102 -1.49 2.80 -6.28
N ALA A 103 -0.71 2.82 -7.37
CA ALA A 103 -0.37 4.04 -8.09
C ALA A 103 -1.61 4.76 -8.64
N VAL A 104 -2.49 4.01 -9.32
CA VAL A 104 -3.76 4.54 -9.86
C VAL A 104 -4.67 5.04 -8.72
N GLY A 105 -4.73 4.31 -7.61
CA GLY A 105 -5.48 4.74 -6.44
C GLY A 105 -4.91 6.01 -5.81
N ASP A 106 -3.58 6.17 -5.82
CA ASP A 106 -2.87 7.35 -5.31
C ASP A 106 -3.03 8.57 -6.23
N LEU A 107 -3.63 8.41 -7.41
CA LEU A 107 -4.10 9.48 -8.29
C LEU A 107 -5.61 9.76 -8.13
N GLY A 108 -6.30 9.04 -7.26
CA GLY A 108 -7.73 9.21 -6.99
C GLY A 108 -8.66 8.48 -7.95
N LEU A 109 -8.11 7.68 -8.86
CA LEU A 109 -8.86 6.88 -9.82
C LEU A 109 -9.41 5.59 -9.16
N ARG A 110 -10.28 5.75 -8.17
CA ARG A 110 -10.73 4.66 -7.27
C ARG A 110 -11.36 3.48 -8.01
N ARG A 111 -12.19 3.74 -9.03
CA ARG A 111 -12.85 2.68 -9.80
C ARG A 111 -11.85 1.83 -10.58
N GLU A 112 -10.84 2.46 -11.14
CA GLU A 112 -9.77 1.81 -11.88
C GLU A 112 -8.86 1.03 -10.93
N ALA A 113 -8.45 1.62 -9.80
CA ALA A 113 -7.70 0.92 -8.76
C ALA A 113 -8.40 -0.35 -8.29
N ARG A 114 -9.73 -0.30 -8.06
CA ARG A 114 -10.53 -1.49 -7.71
C ARG A 114 -10.53 -2.57 -8.80
N ARG A 115 -10.39 -2.21 -10.08
CA ARG A 115 -10.27 -3.21 -11.16
C ARG A 115 -8.89 -3.86 -11.12
N TRP A 116 -7.83 -3.07 -10.97
CA TRP A 116 -6.47 -3.58 -10.84
C TRP A 116 -6.29 -4.48 -9.60
N TRP A 117 -6.90 -4.14 -8.47
CA TRP A 117 -6.92 -5.04 -7.31
C TRP A 117 -7.59 -6.38 -7.61
N ARG A 118 -8.68 -6.42 -8.40
CA ARG A 118 -9.30 -7.68 -8.83
C ARG A 118 -8.39 -8.46 -9.76
N THR A 119 -7.74 -7.80 -10.71
CA THR A 119 -6.75 -8.41 -11.60
C THR A 119 -5.60 -9.03 -10.80
N ALA A 120 -5.06 -8.30 -9.81
CA ALA A 120 -3.99 -8.77 -8.95
C ALA A 120 -4.39 -10.03 -8.17
N ASN A 121 -5.59 -10.04 -7.57
CA ASN A 121 -6.11 -11.21 -6.85
C ASN A 121 -6.30 -12.41 -7.79
N TYR A 122 -6.89 -12.20 -8.96
CA TYR A 122 -7.10 -13.26 -9.94
C TYR A 122 -5.76 -13.87 -10.42
N ALA A 123 -4.78 -13.03 -10.74
CA ALA A 123 -3.45 -13.48 -11.11
C ALA A 123 -2.75 -14.24 -9.97
N ALA A 124 -2.90 -13.78 -8.72
CA ALA A 124 -2.36 -14.48 -7.55
C ALA A 124 -3.01 -15.86 -7.40
N ASP A 125 -4.33 -15.98 -7.54
CA ASP A 125 -5.04 -17.25 -7.48
C ASP A 125 -4.61 -18.19 -8.62
N CYS A 126 -4.46 -17.69 -9.85
CA CYS A 126 -3.95 -18.47 -10.99
C CYS A 126 -2.51 -18.95 -10.82
N SER A 127 -1.68 -18.24 -10.06
CA SER A 127 -0.31 -18.66 -9.78
C SER A 127 -0.22 -19.90 -8.89
N GLY A 128 -1.22 -20.12 -8.03
CA GLY A 128 -1.19 -21.15 -6.98
C GLY A 128 -0.17 -20.88 -5.87
N ASP A 129 0.52 -19.73 -5.88
CA ASP A 129 1.47 -19.33 -4.86
C ASP A 129 0.73 -18.72 -3.66
N MET A 130 0.63 -19.49 -2.58
CA MET A 130 -0.07 -19.08 -1.36
C MET A 130 0.49 -17.78 -0.77
N HIS A 131 1.79 -17.52 -0.90
CA HIS A 131 2.38 -16.29 -0.41
C HIS A 131 1.92 -15.09 -1.23
N ALA A 132 1.94 -15.19 -2.56
CA ALA A 132 1.44 -14.14 -3.45
C ALA A 132 -0.05 -13.83 -3.19
N MET A 133 -0.87 -14.88 -3.01
CA MET A 133 -2.28 -14.73 -2.65
C MET A 133 -2.46 -13.95 -1.35
N MET A 134 -1.77 -14.36 -0.28
CA MET A 134 -1.88 -13.69 1.03
C MET A 134 -1.37 -12.26 1.00
N TYR A 135 -0.26 -12.02 0.31
CA TYR A 135 0.34 -10.70 0.18
C TYR A 135 -0.61 -9.73 -0.54
N VAL A 136 -1.10 -10.08 -1.73
CA VAL A 136 -1.99 -9.20 -2.52
C VAL A 136 -3.28 -8.91 -1.75
N ARG A 137 -3.88 -9.93 -1.13
CA ARG A 137 -5.10 -9.77 -0.31
C ARG A 137 -4.85 -8.86 0.89
N GLY A 138 -3.75 -9.06 1.61
CA GLY A 138 -3.38 -8.24 2.75
C GLY A 138 -3.09 -6.78 2.38
N ARG A 139 -2.36 -6.56 1.29
CA ARG A 139 -2.08 -5.20 0.78
C ARG A 139 -3.35 -4.50 0.31
N GLY A 140 -4.24 -5.20 -0.39
CA GLY A 140 -5.54 -4.68 -0.80
C GLY A 140 -6.43 -4.33 0.40
N ALA A 141 -6.42 -5.15 1.45
CA ALA A 141 -7.17 -4.89 2.67
C ALA A 141 -6.63 -3.67 3.44
N ILE A 142 -5.30 -3.55 3.57
CA ILE A 142 -4.67 -2.32 4.10
C ILE A 142 -5.13 -1.12 3.28
N ARG A 143 -5.08 -1.21 1.94
CA ARG A 143 -5.49 -0.10 1.07
C ARG A 143 -6.95 0.29 1.26
N ALA A 144 -7.84 -0.69 1.40
CA ALA A 144 -9.28 -0.46 1.58
C ALA A 144 -9.60 0.39 2.83
N ILE A 145 -8.80 0.26 3.89
CA ILE A 145 -8.92 1.09 5.11
C ILE A 145 -8.78 2.58 4.78
N TYR A 146 -7.72 2.94 4.05
CA TYR A 146 -7.44 4.33 3.69
C TYR A 146 -8.31 4.84 2.55
N ASP A 147 -8.83 3.95 1.72
CA ASP A 147 -9.85 4.30 0.73
C ASP A 147 -11.20 4.64 1.38
N GLY A 148 -11.39 4.30 2.67
CA GLY A 148 -12.59 4.58 3.45
C GLY A 148 -13.68 3.53 3.26
N GLN A 149 -13.30 2.29 2.94
CA GLN A 149 -14.24 1.17 2.90
C GLN A 149 -14.73 0.83 4.31
N GLN A 150 -15.98 0.36 4.41
CA GLN A 150 -16.56 -0.06 5.70
C GLN A 150 -15.73 -1.19 6.32
N PRO A 151 -15.32 -1.08 7.60
CA PRO A 151 -14.44 -2.07 8.23
C PRO A 151 -15.01 -3.49 8.23
N GLU A 152 -16.32 -3.65 8.32
CA GLU A 152 -17.02 -4.94 8.27
C GLU A 152 -16.76 -5.66 6.94
N ILE A 153 -16.84 -4.94 5.82
CA ILE A 153 -16.54 -5.49 4.48
C ILE A 153 -15.06 -5.91 4.41
N ILE A 154 -14.15 -5.12 4.99
CA ILE A 154 -12.72 -5.45 4.99
C ILE A 154 -12.47 -6.72 5.82
N ILE A 155 -13.11 -6.85 6.98
CA ILE A 155 -13.02 -8.04 7.84
C ILE A 155 -13.57 -9.28 7.13
N ASP A 156 -14.74 -9.17 6.50
CA ASP A 156 -15.34 -10.27 5.74
C ASP A 156 -14.42 -10.76 4.61
N GLU A 157 -13.83 -9.84 3.84
CA GLU A 157 -12.87 -10.20 2.78
C GLU A 157 -11.59 -10.83 3.34
N ILE A 158 -11.05 -10.32 4.45
CA ILE A 158 -9.89 -10.91 5.13
C ILE A 158 -10.22 -12.32 5.66
N SER A 159 -11.45 -12.55 6.13
CA SER A 159 -11.88 -13.85 6.70
C SER A 159 -11.90 -14.96 5.65
N LYS A 160 -12.08 -14.63 4.36
CA LYS A 160 -11.88 -15.59 3.25
C LYS A 160 -10.44 -16.12 3.13
N SER A 161 -9.50 -15.52 3.86
CA SER A 161 -8.10 -15.97 3.94
C SER A 161 -7.78 -16.64 5.27
N ASP A 162 -8.77 -17.01 6.10
CA ASP A 162 -8.52 -17.64 7.40
C ASP A 162 -7.74 -18.97 7.30
N GLU A 163 -8.07 -19.82 6.34
CA GLU A 163 -7.31 -21.07 6.11
C GLU A 163 -5.86 -20.79 5.70
N LEU A 164 -5.64 -19.75 4.88
CA LEU A 164 -4.29 -19.31 4.50
C LEU A 164 -3.53 -18.74 5.70
N ILE A 165 -4.21 -17.99 6.58
CA ILE A 165 -3.59 -17.44 7.79
C ILE A 165 -3.23 -18.57 8.76
N ALA A 166 -4.06 -19.60 8.88
CA ALA A 166 -3.80 -20.73 9.76
C ALA A 166 -2.67 -21.63 9.25
N HIS A 167 -2.74 -22.02 7.98
CA HIS A 167 -1.92 -23.11 7.42
C HIS A 167 -0.94 -22.68 6.32
N GLY A 168 -1.09 -21.47 5.79
CA GLY A 168 -0.21 -20.93 4.76
C GLY A 168 1.13 -20.41 5.28
N PRO A 169 2.02 -19.99 4.37
CA PRO A 169 3.35 -19.53 4.70
C PRO A 169 3.35 -18.36 5.69
N LEU A 170 4.23 -18.40 6.70
CA LEU A 170 4.32 -17.37 7.75
C LEU A 170 4.51 -15.97 7.18
N HIS A 171 5.34 -15.83 6.14
CA HIS A 171 5.69 -14.54 5.55
C HIS A 171 4.53 -13.84 4.81
N GLY A 172 3.46 -14.55 4.44
CA GLY A 172 2.28 -13.94 3.81
C GLY A 172 1.28 -13.33 4.81
N ARG A 173 1.38 -13.70 6.08
CA ARG A 173 0.42 -13.33 7.14
C ARG A 173 0.44 -11.86 7.59
N PRO A 174 1.59 -11.16 7.68
CA PRO A 174 1.67 -9.88 8.38
C PRO A 174 0.70 -8.80 7.89
N SER A 175 0.52 -8.63 6.57
CA SER A 175 -0.39 -7.61 6.04
C SER A 175 -1.87 -7.92 6.30
N LEU A 176 -2.26 -9.20 6.27
CA LEU A 176 -3.63 -9.61 6.61
C LEU A 176 -3.92 -9.37 8.10
N LEU A 177 -2.98 -9.72 8.98
CA LEU A 177 -3.11 -9.54 10.43
C LEU A 177 -3.14 -8.05 10.81
N ALA A 178 -2.29 -7.24 10.19
CA ALA A 178 -2.30 -5.79 10.38
C ALA A 178 -3.61 -5.16 9.92
N ALA A 179 -4.11 -5.52 8.74
CA ALA A 179 -5.40 -5.03 8.24
C ALA A 179 -6.56 -5.44 9.17
N ARG A 180 -6.56 -6.70 9.63
CA ARG A 180 -7.56 -7.21 10.58
C ARG A 180 -7.55 -6.43 11.89
N ALA A 181 -6.37 -6.20 12.46
CA ALA A 181 -6.21 -5.42 13.69
C ALA A 181 -6.74 -3.99 13.54
N GLN A 182 -6.37 -3.30 12.47
CA GLN A 182 -6.79 -1.94 12.19
C GLN A 182 -8.30 -1.85 11.92
N SER A 183 -8.88 -2.80 11.18
CA SER A 183 -10.32 -2.84 10.92
C SER A 183 -11.13 -3.10 12.20
N PHE A 184 -10.67 -3.98 13.10
CA PHE A 184 -11.33 -4.14 14.40
C PHE A 184 -11.22 -2.89 15.28
N ALA A 185 -10.08 -2.19 15.25
CA ALA A 185 -9.93 -0.94 15.98
C ALA A 185 -10.90 0.15 15.49
N LEU A 186 -11.12 0.24 14.18
CA LEU A 186 -12.12 1.15 13.59
C LEU A 186 -13.56 0.86 14.06
N LEU A 187 -13.86 -0.38 14.46
CA LEU A 187 -15.14 -0.79 15.01
C LEU A 187 -15.22 -0.68 16.54
N GLY A 188 -14.15 -0.24 17.21
CA GLY A 188 -14.06 -0.26 18.67
C GLY A 188 -13.98 -1.67 19.28
N ARG A 189 -13.72 -2.70 18.47
CA ARG A 189 -13.59 -4.10 18.89
C ARG A 189 -12.20 -4.35 19.46
N ALA A 190 -11.98 -3.82 20.66
CA ALA A 190 -10.67 -3.70 21.28
C ALA A 190 -9.97 -5.05 21.51
N GLU A 191 -10.70 -6.08 21.91
CA GLU A 191 -10.12 -7.40 22.20
C GLU A 191 -9.65 -8.10 20.92
N GLU A 192 -10.47 -8.07 19.86
CA GLU A 192 -10.11 -8.66 18.56
C GLU A 192 -8.97 -7.89 17.87
N ALA A 193 -8.95 -6.56 18.01
CA ALA A 193 -7.86 -5.72 17.51
C ALA A 193 -6.54 -6.08 18.20
N LYS A 194 -6.53 -6.16 19.54
CA LYS A 194 -5.35 -6.53 20.32
C LYS A 194 -4.90 -7.97 20.06
N ALA A 195 -5.83 -8.91 19.94
CA ALA A 195 -5.51 -10.31 19.58
C ALA A 195 -4.82 -10.39 18.21
N SER A 196 -5.31 -9.62 17.24
CA SER A 196 -4.69 -9.53 15.90
C SER A 196 -3.29 -8.88 15.94
N LEU A 197 -3.07 -7.88 16.81
CA LEU A 197 -1.73 -7.32 17.06
C LEU A 197 -0.78 -8.30 17.74
N VAL A 198 -1.25 -9.13 18.67
CA VAL A 198 -0.44 -10.23 19.25
C VAL A 198 -0.01 -11.17 18.13
N ALA A 199 -0.95 -11.66 17.34
CA ALA A 199 -0.65 -12.56 16.22
C ALA A 199 0.31 -11.93 15.20
N LEU A 200 0.18 -10.63 14.91
CA LEU A 200 1.10 -9.90 14.04
C LEU A 200 2.52 -9.87 14.61
N ARG A 201 2.67 -9.57 15.91
CA ARG A 201 3.99 -9.52 16.58
C ARG A 201 4.64 -10.90 16.62
N ASP A 202 3.89 -11.93 16.97
CA ASP A 202 4.38 -13.30 17.02
C ASP A 202 4.82 -13.78 15.63
N THR A 203 4.01 -13.46 14.61
CA THR A 203 4.36 -13.74 13.20
C THR A 203 5.64 -13.00 12.82
N PHE A 204 5.76 -11.71 13.11
CA PHE A 204 6.93 -10.89 12.80
C PHE A 204 8.20 -11.42 13.48
N ALA A 205 8.11 -11.80 14.76
CA ALA A 205 9.23 -12.37 15.51
C ALA A 205 9.73 -13.70 14.90
N ALA A 206 8.85 -14.44 14.23
CA ALA A 206 9.18 -15.68 13.54
C ALA A 206 9.69 -15.48 12.09
N LEU A 207 9.68 -14.24 11.56
CA LEU A 207 10.16 -13.99 10.19
C LEU A 207 11.69 -14.06 10.10
N PRO A 208 12.25 -14.53 8.95
CA PRO A 208 13.67 -14.47 8.70
C PRO A 208 14.20 -13.03 8.75
N SER A 209 15.41 -12.83 9.29
CA SER A 209 15.99 -11.50 9.49
C SER A 209 16.16 -10.68 8.20
N GLY A 210 16.32 -11.35 7.05
CA GLY A 210 16.39 -10.67 5.74
C GLY A 210 15.08 -9.98 5.35
N MET A 211 13.93 -10.46 5.86
CA MET A 211 12.61 -9.89 5.59
C MET A 211 12.27 -8.72 6.52
N THR A 212 12.92 -8.64 7.69
CA THR A 212 12.61 -7.66 8.74
C THR A 212 13.59 -6.49 8.81
N LYS A 213 14.86 -6.70 8.44
CA LYS A 213 15.92 -5.67 8.54
C LYS A 213 16.00 -4.72 7.35
N ASP A 214 15.56 -5.15 6.18
CA ASP A 214 15.79 -4.41 4.96
C ASP A 214 14.47 -3.78 4.46
N HIS A 215 14.43 -2.45 4.51
CA HIS A 215 13.32 -1.63 3.98
C HIS A 215 13.20 -1.68 2.45
N SER A 216 14.19 -2.25 1.78
CA SER A 216 14.36 -2.34 0.33
C SER A 216 14.44 -3.77 -0.21
N TRP A 217 14.48 -4.78 0.67
CA TRP A 217 14.55 -6.19 0.28
C TRP A 217 13.19 -6.65 -0.22
N HIS A 218 12.99 -6.55 -1.54
CA HIS A 218 11.87 -7.09 -2.31
C HIS A 218 10.45 -6.72 -1.84
N CYS A 219 9.45 -6.94 -2.71
CA CYS A 219 8.04 -6.69 -2.40
C CYS A 219 7.56 -7.37 -1.09
N TRP A 220 8.21 -8.47 -0.68
CA TRP A 220 7.85 -9.25 0.51
C TRP A 220 8.45 -8.77 1.83
N ALA A 221 9.27 -7.71 1.87
CA ALA A 221 9.78 -7.22 3.15
C ALA A 221 8.64 -6.73 4.05
N TYR A 222 8.79 -7.02 5.33
CA TYR A 222 7.92 -6.52 6.38
C TYR A 222 8.78 -5.98 7.50
N SER A 223 9.14 -4.70 7.43
CA SER A 223 10.00 -4.07 8.42
C SER A 223 9.30 -3.86 9.76
N GLU A 224 10.09 -3.69 10.81
CA GLU A 224 9.57 -3.36 12.15
C GLU A 224 8.72 -2.08 12.12
N ALA A 225 9.07 -1.10 11.29
CA ALA A 225 8.29 0.14 11.13
C ALA A 225 6.83 -0.15 10.75
N ARG A 226 6.55 -1.20 9.96
CA ARG A 226 5.17 -1.58 9.59
C ARG A 226 4.40 -2.19 10.76
N VAL A 227 5.06 -2.92 11.66
CA VAL A 227 4.46 -3.40 12.91
C VAL A 227 4.12 -2.22 13.81
N ARG A 228 5.08 -1.31 14.04
CA ARG A 228 4.89 -0.12 14.87
C ARG A 228 3.80 0.80 14.33
N PHE A 229 3.71 0.92 13.01
CA PHE A 229 2.63 1.64 12.35
C PHE A 229 1.24 1.01 12.63
N ALA A 230 1.12 -0.31 12.58
CA ALA A 230 -0.13 -0.99 12.91
C ALA A 230 -0.51 -0.83 14.39
N GLU A 231 0.47 -0.95 15.30
CA GLU A 231 0.28 -0.69 16.73
C GLU A 231 -0.20 0.74 16.98
N SER A 232 0.50 1.73 16.41
CA SER A 232 0.15 3.16 16.53
C SER A 232 -1.27 3.42 16.04
N PHE A 233 -1.65 2.90 14.87
CA PHE A 233 -3.02 3.02 14.36
C PHE A 233 -4.04 2.43 15.34
N VAL A 234 -3.86 1.18 15.75
CA VAL A 234 -4.82 0.48 16.61
C VAL A 234 -4.98 1.20 17.95
N TYR A 235 -3.88 1.57 18.60
CA TYR A 235 -3.96 2.24 19.90
C TYR A 235 -4.54 3.65 19.80
N SER A 236 -4.27 4.39 18.70
CA SER A 236 -4.87 5.70 18.47
C SER A 236 -6.39 5.61 18.36
N HIS A 237 -6.91 4.64 17.59
CA HIS A 237 -8.36 4.47 17.38
C HIS A 237 -9.08 3.85 18.59
N LEU A 238 -8.36 3.11 19.44
CA LEU A 238 -8.91 2.59 20.70
C LEU A 238 -8.79 3.57 21.87
N GLY A 239 -8.17 4.75 21.67
CA GLY A 239 -7.99 5.76 22.71
C GLY A 239 -6.91 5.43 23.74
N ASP A 240 -6.04 4.45 23.50
CA ASP A 240 -4.90 4.12 24.37
C ASP A 240 -3.70 5.02 23.98
N THR A 241 -3.79 6.30 24.35
CA THR A 241 -2.84 7.34 23.92
C THR A 241 -1.40 7.05 24.35
N ARG A 242 -1.19 6.43 25.52
CA ARG A 242 0.14 6.06 26.00
C ARG A 242 0.80 5.01 25.10
N ARG A 243 0.11 3.90 24.79
CA ARG A 243 0.66 2.89 23.88
C ARG A 243 0.77 3.39 22.45
N ALA A 244 -0.14 4.28 22.04
CA ALA A 244 -0.03 4.96 20.75
C ALA A 244 1.26 5.77 20.66
N GLU A 245 1.58 6.60 21.65
CA GLU A 245 2.80 7.41 21.69
C GLU A 245 4.09 6.56 21.66
N GLU A 246 4.12 5.46 22.43
CA GLU A 246 5.22 4.49 22.42
C GLU A 246 5.46 3.92 21.01
N ALA A 247 4.39 3.47 20.35
CA ALA A 247 4.45 2.92 19.00
C ALA A 247 4.82 3.98 17.94
N GLN A 248 4.30 5.20 18.06
CA GLN A 248 4.63 6.33 17.18
C GLN A 248 6.11 6.67 17.25
N SER A 249 6.64 6.81 18.47
CA SER A 249 8.05 7.15 18.70
C SER A 249 8.98 6.06 18.17
N ALA A 250 8.63 4.79 18.39
CA ALA A 250 9.35 3.66 17.83
C ALA A 250 9.31 3.65 16.29
N ALA A 251 8.15 3.90 15.67
CA ALA A 251 8.01 3.95 14.22
C ALA A 251 8.87 5.07 13.58
N LEU A 252 8.83 6.27 14.17
CA LEU A 252 9.58 7.43 13.67
C LEU A 252 11.10 7.21 13.69
N GLY A 253 11.61 6.50 14.70
CA GLY A 253 13.03 6.13 14.77
C GLY A 253 13.48 5.09 13.74
N LEU A 254 12.54 4.40 13.07
CA LEU A 254 12.83 3.32 12.12
C LEU A 254 12.74 3.75 10.65
N TYR A 255 12.05 4.85 10.33
CA TYR A 255 11.91 5.28 8.94
C TYR A 255 13.24 5.82 8.38
N PRO A 256 13.63 5.41 7.16
CA PRO A 256 14.83 5.94 6.54
C PRO A 256 14.64 7.42 6.14
N PRO A 257 15.71 8.24 6.10
CA PRO A 257 15.61 9.69 5.84
C PRO A 257 14.94 10.08 4.52
N ASN A 258 14.95 9.19 3.52
CA ASN A 258 14.35 9.41 2.22
C ASN A 258 12.86 9.05 2.16
N ASN A 259 12.28 8.47 3.22
CA ASN A 259 10.86 8.16 3.26
C ASN A 259 10.05 9.42 3.63
N ARG A 260 9.39 10.00 2.63
CA ARG A 260 8.65 11.26 2.78
C ARG A 260 7.28 11.07 3.47
N ARG A 261 6.62 9.93 3.28
CA ARG A 261 5.20 9.75 3.67
C ARG A 261 5.01 9.02 5.00
N GLY A 262 5.82 8.00 5.28
CA GLY A 262 5.70 7.18 6.49
C GLY A 262 5.67 8.01 7.79
N PRO A 263 6.64 8.91 8.01
CA PRO A 263 6.65 9.79 9.18
C PRO A 263 5.38 10.65 9.29
N ILE A 264 4.92 11.26 8.19
CA ILE A 264 3.70 12.08 8.19
C ILE A 264 2.46 11.26 8.54
N GLN A 265 2.36 10.02 8.08
CA GLN A 265 1.24 9.15 8.42
C GLN A 265 1.21 8.79 9.92
N ILE A 266 2.38 8.61 10.56
CA ILE A 266 2.47 8.44 12.01
C ILE A 266 2.02 9.72 12.73
N GLU A 267 2.45 10.88 12.26
CA GLU A 267 2.05 12.15 12.86
C GLU A 267 0.54 12.45 12.71
N LEU A 268 -0.10 11.96 11.65
CA LEU A 268 -1.57 12.03 11.52
C LEU A 268 -2.28 11.10 12.52
N GLN A 269 -1.69 9.97 12.90
CA GLN A 269 -2.22 9.12 13.97
C GLN A 269 -2.05 9.79 15.34
N ARG A 270 -0.97 10.55 15.54
CA ARG A 270 -0.79 11.42 16.71
C ARG A 270 -1.83 12.53 16.76
N ALA A 271 -2.13 13.18 15.63
CA ALA A 271 -3.21 14.15 15.52
C ALA A 271 -4.56 13.56 15.97
N LEU A 272 -4.85 12.32 15.57
CA LEU A 272 -6.04 11.61 16.02
C LEU A 272 -6.08 11.39 17.54
N CYS A 273 -4.94 11.08 18.16
CA CYS A 273 -4.84 10.97 19.62
C CYS A 273 -5.20 12.30 20.31
N LEU A 274 -4.73 13.43 19.79
CA LEU A 274 -5.05 14.77 20.33
C LEU A 274 -6.55 15.07 20.25
N VAL A 275 -7.18 14.80 19.10
CA VAL A 275 -8.63 14.93 18.94
C VAL A 275 -9.37 14.03 19.95
N SER A 276 -8.94 12.79 20.08
CA SER A 276 -9.57 11.80 20.98
C SER A 276 -9.37 12.12 22.46
N ALA A 277 -8.30 12.81 22.82
CA ALA A 277 -8.02 13.31 24.17
C ALA A 277 -8.86 14.56 24.53
N GLY A 278 -9.69 15.06 23.61
CA GLY A 278 -10.57 16.20 23.84
C GLY A 278 -10.03 17.54 23.35
N ASP A 279 -8.91 17.55 22.59
CA ASP A 279 -8.40 18.77 21.94
C ASP A 279 -8.49 18.68 20.41
N PRO A 280 -9.69 18.86 19.83
CA PRO A 280 -9.84 18.88 18.38
C PRO A 280 -9.23 20.13 17.75
N SER A 281 -9.02 21.21 18.51
CA SER A 281 -8.41 22.43 17.96
C SER A 281 -6.95 22.18 17.64
N GLU A 282 -6.18 21.68 18.62
CA GLU A 282 -4.78 21.31 18.46
C GLU A 282 -4.62 20.14 17.50
N GLY A 283 -5.40 19.07 17.65
CA GLY A 283 -5.29 17.89 16.81
C GLY A 283 -5.52 18.18 15.32
N THR A 284 -6.51 19.00 14.97
CA THR A 284 -6.73 19.36 13.55
C THR A 284 -5.71 20.36 13.02
N ALA A 285 -5.26 21.33 13.81
CA ALA A 285 -4.17 22.24 13.42
C ALA A 285 -2.87 21.47 13.17
N TYR A 286 -2.58 20.48 14.02
CA TYR A 286 -1.43 19.60 13.86
C TYR A 286 -1.51 18.78 12.57
N ALA A 287 -2.67 18.17 12.29
CA ALA A 287 -2.90 17.42 11.05
C ALA A 287 -2.71 18.29 9.80
N THR A 288 -3.30 19.50 9.77
CA THR A 288 -3.11 20.46 8.66
C THR A 288 -1.64 20.75 8.44
N THR A 289 -0.90 21.09 9.50
CA THR A 289 0.54 21.39 9.43
C THR A 289 1.33 20.21 8.86
N MET A 290 1.00 18.98 9.23
CA MET A 290 1.69 17.79 8.72
C MET A 290 1.38 17.53 7.23
N LEU A 291 0.14 17.73 6.80
CA LEU A 291 -0.24 17.62 5.40
C LEU A 291 0.43 18.70 4.54
N ASP A 292 0.60 19.91 5.07
CA ASP A 292 1.25 21.01 4.35
C ASP A 292 2.77 20.86 4.18
N ARG A 293 3.41 20.06 5.04
CA ARG A 293 4.82 19.67 4.86
C ARG A 293 5.05 18.75 3.67
N LEU A 294 4.00 18.08 3.16
CA LEU A 294 4.11 17.25 1.97
C LEU A 294 3.86 18.08 0.71
N PRO A 295 4.77 17.99 -0.29
CA PRO A 295 4.46 18.41 -1.64
C PRO A 295 3.17 17.76 -2.13
N VAL A 296 2.39 18.48 -2.94
CA VAL A 296 1.04 18.05 -3.38
C VAL A 296 1.09 16.68 -4.05
N GLU A 297 2.13 16.39 -4.83
CA GLU A 297 2.40 15.11 -5.49
C GLU A 297 2.60 13.92 -4.53
N HIS A 298 2.89 14.18 -3.25
CA HIS A 298 3.02 13.15 -2.21
C HIS A 298 1.81 13.08 -1.26
N ARG A 299 0.80 13.93 -1.43
CA ARG A 299 -0.49 13.88 -0.72
C ARG A 299 -1.39 12.77 -1.28
N THR A 300 -0.85 11.56 -1.30
CA THR A 300 -1.54 10.37 -1.83
C THR A 300 -2.83 10.05 -1.08
N ARG A 301 -3.72 9.29 -1.72
CA ARG A 301 -4.98 8.84 -1.09
C ARG A 301 -4.80 8.26 0.30
N TYR A 302 -3.72 7.51 0.51
CA TYR A 302 -3.39 6.91 1.80
C TYR A 302 -3.21 7.97 2.90
N VAL A 303 -2.42 9.00 2.61
CA VAL A 303 -2.14 10.12 3.53
C VAL A 303 -3.42 10.92 3.77
N MET A 304 -4.13 11.27 2.70
CA MET A 304 -5.37 12.04 2.80
C MET A 304 -6.46 11.28 3.55
N GLY A 305 -6.53 9.95 3.41
CA GLY A 305 -7.43 9.08 4.15
C GLY A 305 -7.21 9.12 5.67
N LEU A 306 -5.97 9.27 6.13
CA LEU A 306 -5.69 9.48 7.56
C LEU A 306 -6.16 10.87 8.03
N GLY A 307 -5.94 11.91 7.24
CA GLY A 307 -6.49 13.24 7.54
C GLY A 307 -8.02 13.24 7.64
N GLU A 308 -8.70 12.50 6.74
CA GLU A 308 -10.15 12.29 6.82
C GLU A 308 -10.58 11.57 8.10
N GLN A 309 -9.78 10.62 8.60
CA GLN A 309 -10.04 9.95 9.88
C GLN A 309 -9.87 10.89 11.07
N VAL A 310 -8.85 11.75 11.08
CA VAL A 310 -8.68 12.82 12.09
C VAL A 310 -9.91 13.73 12.11
N PHE A 311 -10.35 14.20 10.93
CA PHE A 311 -11.55 15.03 10.82
C PHE A 311 -12.82 14.30 11.28
N ALA A 312 -12.97 13.02 10.94
CA ALA A 312 -14.13 12.21 11.30
C ALA A 312 -14.26 12.03 12.83
N ALA A 313 -13.14 11.99 13.55
CA ALA A 313 -13.10 11.88 15.01
C ALA A 313 -13.57 13.16 15.74
N VAL A 314 -13.61 14.31 15.07
CA VAL A 314 -14.06 15.56 15.69
C VAL A 314 -15.58 15.53 15.98
N PRO A 315 -16.01 15.78 17.23
CA PRO A 315 -17.42 15.89 17.60
C PRO A 315 -18.18 16.90 16.73
N LYS A 316 -19.42 16.57 16.34
CA LYS A 316 -20.18 17.36 15.34
C LYS A 316 -20.39 18.82 15.75
N ASP A 317 -20.57 19.08 17.04
CA ASP A 317 -20.73 20.39 17.66
C ASP A 317 -19.45 21.24 17.62
N GLN A 318 -18.28 20.59 17.57
CA GLN A 318 -16.98 21.25 17.55
C GLN A 318 -16.43 21.49 16.14
N ARG A 319 -17.15 21.05 15.09
CA ARG A 319 -16.72 21.22 13.68
C ARG A 319 -16.71 22.67 13.17
N ARG A 320 -17.19 23.62 13.96
CA ARG A 320 -17.16 25.06 13.64
C ARG A 320 -15.86 25.75 14.06
N ILE A 321 -15.02 25.08 14.85
CA ILE A 321 -13.69 25.59 15.24
C ILE A 321 -12.87 25.89 13.96
N ALA A 322 -12.08 26.97 14.00
CA ALA A 322 -11.36 27.45 12.83
C ALA A 322 -10.38 26.42 12.26
N SER A 323 -9.55 25.79 13.10
CA SER A 323 -8.60 24.74 12.67
C SER A 323 -9.29 23.50 12.11
N VAL A 324 -10.47 23.15 12.63
CA VAL A 324 -11.27 22.03 12.10
C VAL A 324 -11.80 22.34 10.70
N ARG A 325 -12.22 23.58 10.47
CA ARG A 325 -12.64 24.05 9.14
C ARG A 325 -11.48 24.07 8.16
N GLU A 326 -10.32 24.56 8.58
CA GLU A 326 -9.10 24.60 7.77
C GLU A 326 -8.69 23.19 7.31
N LEU A 327 -8.65 22.22 8.24
CA LEU A 327 -8.41 20.82 7.87
C LEU A 327 -9.46 20.31 6.88
N HIS A 328 -10.74 20.65 7.09
CA HIS A 328 -11.80 20.22 6.19
C HIS A 328 -11.67 20.85 4.79
N GLU A 329 -11.29 22.12 4.69
CA GLU A 329 -11.04 22.83 3.43
C GLU A 329 -9.87 22.18 2.68
N LEU A 330 -8.75 21.93 3.36
CA LEU A 330 -7.60 21.20 2.79
C LEU A 330 -8.00 19.82 2.25
N LEU A 331 -8.79 19.06 3.02
CA LEU A 331 -9.28 17.73 2.60
C LEU A 331 -10.33 17.79 1.47
N ARG A 332 -10.98 18.94 1.23
CA ARG A 332 -11.95 19.14 0.14
C ARG A 332 -11.29 19.57 -1.16
N ASP A 333 -10.28 20.41 -1.06
CA ASP A 333 -9.48 20.87 -2.20
C ASP A 333 -8.54 19.79 -2.74
N ASP A 334 -8.49 18.66 -2.03
CA ASP A 334 -7.86 17.42 -2.44
C ASP A 334 -8.46 16.86 -3.75
N ALA A 335 -7.60 16.54 -4.73
CA ALA A 335 -7.98 16.06 -6.06
C ALA A 335 -8.90 14.82 -6.02
N PHE A 336 -8.86 14.06 -4.91
CA PHE A 336 -9.60 12.82 -4.68
C PHE A 336 -11.07 13.04 -4.30
N ARG A 337 -11.48 14.27 -3.95
CA ARG A 337 -12.90 14.64 -3.74
C ARG A 337 -13.53 15.34 -4.94
N GLN A 338 -12.74 15.97 -5.81
CA GLN A 338 -13.27 16.58 -7.05
C GLN A 338 -13.92 15.53 -7.98
N GLY A 339 -13.43 14.28 -7.97
CA GLY A 339 -14.05 13.17 -8.70
C GLY A 339 -15.42 12.71 -8.17
N LYS A 340 -15.81 13.07 -6.94
CA LYS A 340 -17.14 12.74 -6.39
C LYS A 340 -18.25 13.64 -6.95
N ALA A 341 -17.91 14.85 -7.41
CA ALA A 341 -18.89 15.83 -7.89
C ALA A 341 -19.30 15.62 -9.35
N LEU A 342 -18.60 14.75 -10.09
CA LEU A 342 -18.90 14.41 -11.48
C LEU A 342 -19.63 13.07 -11.64
N GLU A 343 -19.90 12.37 -10.53
CA GLU A 343 -20.59 11.06 -10.53
C GLU A 343 -21.86 11.03 -9.65
N SER A 344 -22.35 12.20 -9.21
CA SER A 344 -23.70 12.39 -8.62
C SER A 344 -24.53 13.25 -9.54
#